data_AF-A0A2T0KUS7-F1
#
_entry.id   AF-A0A2T0KUS7-F1
#
_cell.length_a   1.000
_cell.length_b   1.000
_cell.length_c   1.000
_cell.angle_alpha   90.00
_cell.angle_beta   90.00
_cell.angle_gamma   90.00
#
_symmetry.space_group_name_H-M   'P 1'
#
loop_
_entity.id
_entity.type
_entity.pdbx_description
1 polymer ?
#
loop_
_entity_poly.entity_id
_entity_poly.type
_entity_poly.pdbx_seq_one_letter_code
_entity_poly.pdbx_strand_id
1 'polypeptide(L)'
;MLLAGDAAHIHSPLGGQGLNLGLGDAMNLAWKLAATTRGDAPVGLLDSYASERHPVGAQVLNWSRARVALMRPSRSSRALEAIIRDLIDTRDGATYFAGRVWGTALRYDFGSNHPLVGRSAPDFALTDGPKLGELLTKGRGLFLDFDARASLRALASRWSGQIKYVGSDVEDRLGLRAELVGPDGFVAWAGEASPDHEEAPHAASRWVGKLSSQR
;
A
#
# COMPACT_ATOMS: atom_id res chain seq x y z
N MET A 1 -5.50 -21.12 -9.61
CA MET A 1 -5.41 -20.21 -10.78
C MET A 1 -5.49 -18.79 -10.26
N LEU A 2 -4.66 -17.88 -10.77
CA LEU A 2 -4.60 -16.47 -10.38
C LEU A 2 -4.82 -15.61 -11.63
N LEU A 3 -5.50 -14.47 -11.50
CA LEU A 3 -5.77 -13.52 -12.59
C LEU A 3 -5.29 -12.13 -12.17
N ALA A 4 -4.73 -11.34 -13.09
CA ALA A 4 -4.25 -9.98 -12.86
C ALA A 4 -4.48 -9.10 -14.11
N GLY A 5 -4.62 -7.79 -13.92
CA GLY A 5 -4.84 -6.85 -15.02
C GLY A 5 -6.17 -7.07 -15.75
N ASP A 6 -6.18 -6.89 -17.07
CA ASP A 6 -7.41 -7.00 -17.89
C ASP A 6 -8.05 -8.39 -17.86
N ALA A 7 -7.27 -9.44 -17.57
CA ALA A 7 -7.80 -10.79 -17.37
C ALA A 7 -8.68 -10.90 -16.11
N ALA A 8 -8.49 -10.01 -15.13
CA ALA A 8 -9.27 -9.94 -13.91
C ALA A 8 -10.35 -8.85 -13.96
N HIS A 9 -10.10 -7.73 -14.65
CA HIS A 9 -11.01 -6.57 -14.65
C HIS A 9 -10.97 -5.81 -15.98
N ILE A 10 -12.11 -5.66 -16.66
CA ILE A 10 -12.25 -4.83 -17.86
C ILE A 10 -13.18 -3.66 -17.56
N HIS A 11 -12.77 -2.44 -17.90
CA HIS A 11 -13.58 -1.23 -17.74
C HIS A 11 -13.32 -0.23 -18.88
N SER A 12 -14.11 0.84 -18.93
CA SER A 12 -13.91 1.89 -19.94
C SER A 12 -12.52 2.53 -19.78
N PRO A 13 -11.80 2.84 -20.88
CA PRO A 13 -10.45 3.44 -20.82
C PRO A 13 -10.43 4.88 -20.29
N LEU A 14 -11.60 5.46 -20.04
CA LEU A 14 -11.77 6.80 -19.50
C LEU A 14 -11.00 6.97 -18.19
N GLY A 15 -10.02 7.89 -18.20
CA GLY A 15 -9.17 8.18 -17.04
C GLY A 15 -7.87 7.38 -16.99
N GLY A 16 -7.58 6.51 -17.96
CA GLY A 16 -6.26 5.87 -18.09
C GLY A 16 -5.88 4.91 -16.96
N GLN A 17 -6.87 4.37 -16.22
CA GLN A 17 -6.62 3.63 -14.98
C GLN A 17 -6.36 2.13 -15.18
N GLY A 18 -6.65 1.56 -16.36
CA GLY A 18 -6.57 0.11 -16.59
C GLY A 18 -5.15 -0.44 -16.41
N LEU A 19 -4.16 0.18 -17.08
CA LEU A 19 -2.75 -0.20 -16.94
C LEU A 19 -2.26 -0.02 -15.49
N ASN A 20 -2.60 1.09 -14.84
CA ASN A 20 -2.19 1.36 -13.46
C ASN A 20 -2.78 0.33 -12.48
N LEU A 21 -4.04 -0.08 -12.69
CA LEU A 21 -4.67 -1.14 -11.90
C LEU A 21 -3.94 -2.48 -12.07
N GLY A 22 -3.65 -2.87 -13.31
CA GLY A 22 -2.92 -4.11 -13.60
C GLY A 22 -1.48 -4.11 -13.09
N LEU A 23 -0.77 -2.98 -13.15
CA LEU A 23 0.56 -2.86 -12.54
C LEU A 23 0.48 -3.03 -11.03
N GLY A 24 -0.52 -2.44 -10.38
CA GLY A 24 -0.77 -2.65 -8.95
C GLY A 24 -1.09 -4.10 -8.60
N ASP A 25 -1.81 -4.83 -9.46
CA ASP A 25 -2.06 -6.26 -9.29
C ASP A 25 -0.76 -7.06 -9.36
N ALA A 26 0.08 -6.78 -10.36
CA ALA A 26 1.37 -7.44 -10.53
C ALA A 26 2.32 -7.17 -9.35
N MET A 27 2.42 -5.92 -8.90
CA MET A 27 3.26 -5.54 -7.76
C MET A 27 2.82 -6.23 -6.47
N ASN A 28 1.50 -6.32 -6.21
CA ASN A 28 0.99 -7.01 -5.02
C ASN A 28 1.15 -8.54 -5.11
N LEU A 29 0.91 -9.13 -6.29
CA LEU A 29 0.95 -10.59 -6.47
C LEU A 29 2.37 -11.15 -6.52
N ALA A 30 3.30 -10.47 -7.18
CA ALA A 30 4.62 -11.02 -7.52
C ALA A 30 5.39 -11.47 -6.28
N TRP A 31 5.45 -10.65 -5.24
CA TRP A 31 6.21 -10.97 -4.04
C TRP A 31 5.53 -12.07 -3.21
N LYS A 32 4.19 -12.08 -3.15
CA LYS A 32 3.39 -13.10 -2.44
C LYS A 32 3.55 -14.47 -3.10
N LEU A 33 3.46 -14.50 -4.43
CA LEU A 33 3.66 -15.71 -5.21
C LEU A 33 5.11 -16.22 -5.07
N ALA A 34 6.09 -15.33 -5.12
CA ALA A 34 7.49 -15.70 -4.91
C ALA A 34 7.74 -16.27 -3.51
N ALA A 35 7.18 -15.65 -2.45
CA ALA A 35 7.27 -16.18 -1.09
C ALA A 35 6.59 -17.56 -0.95
N THR A 36 5.43 -17.74 -1.60
CA THR A 36 4.69 -19.00 -1.57
C THR A 36 5.48 -20.12 -2.26
N THR A 37 6.03 -19.84 -3.45
CA THR A 37 6.83 -20.82 -4.20
C THR A 37 8.12 -21.21 -3.46
N ARG A 38 8.73 -20.31 -2.69
CA ARG A 38 9.88 -20.64 -1.84
C ARG A 38 9.54 -21.42 -0.57
N GLY A 39 8.26 -21.49 -0.19
CA GLY A 39 7.82 -22.08 1.08
C GLY A 39 7.99 -21.14 2.28
N ASP A 40 8.26 -19.86 2.04
CA ASP A 40 8.51 -18.83 3.06
C ASP A 40 7.23 -18.06 3.44
N ALA A 41 6.14 -18.25 2.70
CA ALA A 41 4.90 -17.51 2.91
C ALA A 41 4.15 -18.00 4.17
N PRO A 42 3.62 -17.07 5.00
CA PRO A 42 2.65 -17.44 6.01
C PRO A 42 1.35 -17.94 5.36
N VAL A 43 0.59 -18.72 6.12
CA VAL A 43 -0.71 -19.24 5.69
C VAL A 43 -1.64 -18.07 5.33
N GLY A 44 -2.32 -18.17 4.18
CA GLY A 44 -3.23 -17.13 3.69
C GLY A 44 -2.56 -15.93 3.02
N LEU A 45 -1.21 -15.87 2.93
CA LEU A 45 -0.56 -14.75 2.27
C LEU A 45 -0.94 -14.66 0.80
N LEU A 46 -0.95 -15.77 0.06
CA LEU A 46 -1.33 -15.74 -1.35
C LEU A 46 -2.81 -15.40 -1.53
N ASP A 47 -3.68 -15.90 -0.65
CA ASP A 47 -5.13 -15.61 -0.68
C ASP A 47 -5.41 -14.13 -0.44
N SER A 48 -4.54 -13.45 0.31
CA SER A 48 -4.65 -12.00 0.55
C SER A 48 -4.63 -11.17 -0.73
N TYR A 49 -4.02 -11.67 -1.82
CA TYR A 49 -4.05 -11.02 -3.13
C TYR A 49 -5.49 -10.72 -3.56
N ALA A 50 -6.37 -11.70 -3.48
CA ALA A 50 -7.76 -11.53 -3.90
C ALA A 50 -8.51 -10.57 -2.97
N SER A 51 -8.35 -10.72 -1.64
CA SER A 51 -9.03 -9.85 -0.68
C SER A 51 -8.55 -8.39 -0.75
N GLU A 52 -7.31 -8.16 -1.14
CA GLU A 52 -6.74 -6.81 -1.27
C GLU A 52 -7.05 -6.16 -2.62
N ARG A 53 -6.95 -6.91 -3.73
CA ARG A 53 -7.01 -6.35 -5.08
C ARG A 53 -8.41 -6.34 -5.69
N HIS A 54 -9.26 -7.31 -5.36
CA HIS A 54 -10.62 -7.35 -5.89
C HIS A 54 -11.45 -6.11 -5.50
N PRO A 55 -11.43 -5.62 -4.23
CA PRO A 55 -12.15 -4.38 -3.88
C PRO A 55 -11.66 -3.16 -4.66
N VAL A 56 -10.36 -3.09 -4.97
CA VAL A 56 -9.76 -1.99 -5.74
C VAL A 56 -10.29 -2.01 -7.17
N GLY A 57 -10.26 -3.17 -7.84
CA GLY A 57 -10.84 -3.34 -9.16
C GLY A 57 -12.32 -2.95 -9.20
N ALA A 58 -13.11 -3.42 -8.23
CA ALA A 58 -14.52 -3.07 -8.11
C ALA A 58 -14.76 -1.56 -7.95
N GLN A 59 -13.93 -0.86 -7.16
CA GLN A 59 -14.00 0.59 -7.00
C GLN A 59 -13.68 1.35 -8.29
N VAL A 60 -12.65 0.93 -9.03
CA VAL A 60 -12.28 1.54 -10.32
C VAL A 60 -13.39 1.34 -11.36
N LEU A 61 -13.99 0.14 -11.41
CA LEU A 61 -15.14 -0.14 -12.28
C LEU A 61 -16.33 0.77 -11.98
N ASN A 62 -16.68 0.93 -10.70
CA ASN A 62 -17.79 1.80 -10.29
C ASN A 62 -17.51 3.28 -10.59
N TRP A 63 -16.27 3.73 -10.38
CA TRP A 63 -15.84 5.08 -10.75
C TRP A 63 -15.96 5.34 -12.26
N SER A 64 -15.48 4.39 -13.06
CA SER A 64 -15.57 4.43 -14.52
C SER A 64 -17.03 4.53 -14.99
N ARG A 65 -17.92 3.71 -14.42
CA ARG A 65 -19.38 3.75 -14.72
C ARG A 65 -20.00 5.09 -14.36
N ALA A 66 -19.66 5.66 -13.21
CA ALA A 66 -20.16 6.98 -12.79
C ALA A 66 -19.73 8.07 -13.78
N ARG A 67 -18.47 8.04 -14.23
CA ARG A 67 -17.94 8.98 -15.22
C ARG A 67 -18.63 8.85 -16.58
N VAL A 68 -18.89 7.62 -17.05
CA VAL A 68 -19.68 7.38 -18.28
C VAL A 68 -21.09 7.96 -18.13
N ALA A 69 -21.74 7.78 -16.98
CA ALA A 69 -23.08 8.31 -16.74
C ALA A 69 -23.11 9.86 -16.74
N LEU A 70 -22.09 10.50 -16.16
CA LEU A 70 -21.94 11.96 -16.15
C LEU A 70 -21.73 12.56 -17.55
N MET A 71 -21.04 11.85 -18.44
CA MET A 71 -20.78 12.35 -19.80
C MET A 71 -21.95 12.16 -20.78
N ARG A 72 -23.06 11.54 -20.36
CA ARG A 72 -24.25 11.43 -21.21
C ARG A 72 -24.79 12.83 -21.53
N PRO A 73 -25.16 13.14 -22.79
CA PRO A 73 -25.55 14.48 -23.20
C PRO A 73 -26.99 14.87 -22.77
N SER A 74 -27.35 14.65 -21.50
CA SER A 74 -28.66 14.95 -20.93
C SER A 74 -28.65 16.27 -20.14
N ARG A 75 -29.83 16.90 -19.96
CA ARG A 75 -29.96 18.09 -19.10
C ARG A 75 -29.58 17.78 -17.65
N SER A 76 -30.01 16.63 -17.13
CA SER A 76 -29.72 16.20 -15.76
C SER A 76 -28.23 15.93 -15.54
N SER A 77 -27.56 15.30 -16.52
CA SER A 77 -26.10 15.06 -16.45
C SER A 77 -25.31 16.37 -16.40
N ARG A 78 -25.69 17.38 -17.20
CA ARG A 78 -25.06 18.71 -17.16
C ARG A 78 -25.28 19.43 -15.83
N ALA A 79 -26.48 19.35 -15.27
CA ALA A 79 -26.77 19.93 -13.96
C ALA A 79 -25.94 19.28 -12.84
N LEU A 80 -25.80 17.95 -12.88
CA LEU A 80 -24.97 17.22 -11.94
C LEU A 80 -23.46 17.51 -12.13
N GLU A 81 -23.01 17.66 -13.38
CA GLU A 81 -21.64 18.07 -13.69
C GLU A 81 -21.30 19.43 -13.07
N ALA A 82 -22.21 20.40 -13.12
CA ALA A 82 -22.01 21.71 -12.50
C ALA A 82 -21.79 21.60 -10.98
N ILE A 83 -22.61 20.82 -10.28
CA ILE A 83 -22.44 20.59 -8.83
C ILE A 83 -21.11 19.90 -8.53
N ILE A 84 -20.72 18.90 -9.33
CA ILE A 84 -19.44 18.21 -9.16
C ILE A 84 -18.26 19.16 -9.40
N ARG A 85 -18.39 20.07 -10.37
CA ARG A 85 -17.39 21.10 -10.64
C ARG A 85 -17.22 22.05 -9.45
N ASP A 86 -18.32 22.53 -8.87
CA ASP A 86 -18.27 23.35 -7.66
C ASP A 86 -17.52 22.66 -6.51
N LEU A 87 -17.73 21.34 -6.35
CA LEU A 87 -16.98 20.55 -5.36
C LEU A 87 -15.50 20.44 -5.72
N ILE A 88 -15.16 20.16 -6.98
CA ILE A 88 -13.77 20.07 -7.46
C ILE A 88 -13.02 21.39 -7.29
N ASP A 89 -13.71 22.53 -7.39
CA ASP A 89 -13.13 23.87 -7.22
C ASP A 89 -12.80 24.19 -5.74
N THR A 90 -13.11 23.28 -4.80
CA THR A 90 -12.61 23.33 -3.43
C THR A 90 -11.31 22.54 -3.27
N ARG A 91 -10.49 22.90 -2.27
CA ARG A 91 -9.25 22.16 -1.95
C ARG A 91 -9.53 20.69 -1.63
N ASP A 92 -10.54 20.41 -0.82
CA ASP A 92 -10.86 19.06 -0.36
C ASP A 92 -11.43 18.21 -1.50
N GLY A 93 -12.29 18.80 -2.33
CA GLY A 93 -12.80 18.13 -3.53
C GLY A 93 -11.68 17.83 -4.52
N ALA A 94 -10.85 18.82 -4.87
CA ALA A 94 -9.69 18.60 -5.74
C ALA A 94 -8.80 17.47 -5.22
N THR A 95 -8.51 17.44 -3.91
CA THR A 95 -7.71 16.40 -3.26
C THR A 95 -8.38 15.02 -3.36
N TYR A 96 -9.68 14.94 -3.09
CA TYR A 96 -10.45 13.70 -3.18
C TYR A 96 -10.43 13.12 -4.61
N PHE A 97 -10.72 13.95 -5.61
CA PHE A 97 -10.75 13.51 -7.01
C PHE A 97 -9.35 13.14 -7.52
N ALA A 98 -8.33 13.95 -7.22
CA ALA A 98 -6.94 13.67 -7.59
C ALA A 98 -6.45 12.36 -6.99
N GLY A 99 -6.71 12.10 -5.70
CA GLY A 99 -6.29 10.86 -5.05
C GLY A 99 -6.94 9.61 -5.63
N ARG A 100 -8.16 9.73 -6.14
CA ARG A 100 -8.88 8.61 -6.79
C ARG A 100 -8.44 8.40 -8.24
N VAL A 101 -8.03 9.46 -8.93
CA VAL A 101 -7.49 9.38 -10.30
C VAL A 101 -6.08 8.79 -10.29
N TRP A 102 -5.22 9.26 -9.39
CA TRP A 102 -3.82 8.84 -9.29
C TRP A 102 -3.60 7.59 -8.44
N GLY A 103 -4.63 7.07 -7.78
CA GLY A 103 -4.54 5.87 -6.95
C GLY A 103 -3.87 6.08 -5.60
N THR A 104 -3.52 7.30 -5.22
CA THR A 104 -2.90 7.62 -3.91
C THR A 104 -3.88 7.47 -2.75
N ALA A 105 -5.19 7.43 -3.04
CA ALA A 105 -6.22 7.16 -2.04
C ALA A 105 -6.32 5.67 -1.66
N LEU A 106 -5.63 4.77 -2.38
CA LEU A 106 -5.69 3.32 -2.15
C LEU A 106 -5.29 2.97 -0.71
N ARG A 107 -6.12 2.16 -0.07
CA ARG A 107 -5.87 1.59 1.25
C ARG A 107 -6.34 0.13 1.30
N TYR A 108 -5.44 -0.77 1.68
CA TYR A 108 -5.78 -2.14 2.04
C TYR A 108 -6.28 -2.23 3.49
N ASP A 109 -7.20 -3.15 3.74
CA ASP A 109 -7.68 -3.40 5.09
C ASP A 109 -6.76 -4.41 5.81
N PHE A 110 -5.87 -3.87 6.63
CA PHE A 110 -5.01 -4.67 7.51
C PHE A 110 -5.53 -4.78 8.94
N GLY A 111 -6.75 -4.32 9.23
CA GLY A 111 -7.35 -4.40 10.56
C GLY A 111 -6.76 -3.42 11.58
N SER A 112 -6.14 -2.32 11.12
CA SER A 112 -5.56 -1.28 11.96
C SER A 112 -6.29 0.05 11.80
N ASN A 113 -6.46 0.76 12.92
CA ASN A 113 -7.01 2.12 12.93
C ASN A 113 -5.98 3.20 12.58
N HIS A 114 -4.68 2.85 12.51
CA HIS A 114 -3.63 3.81 12.18
C HIS A 114 -3.83 4.36 10.76
N PRO A 115 -3.75 5.68 10.53
CA PRO A 115 -4.13 6.30 9.26
C PRO A 115 -3.27 5.88 8.06
N LEU A 116 -1.99 5.56 8.30
CA LEU A 116 -1.05 5.12 7.26
C LEU A 116 -1.14 3.62 6.95
N VAL A 117 -1.61 2.78 7.88
CA VAL A 117 -1.59 1.33 7.68
C VAL A 117 -2.51 0.94 6.53
N GLY A 118 -1.96 0.16 5.60
CA GLY A 118 -2.61 -0.24 4.35
C GLY A 118 -2.46 0.77 3.21
N ARG A 119 -1.78 1.91 3.38
CA ARG A 119 -1.50 2.89 2.31
C ARG A 119 -0.07 2.74 1.77
N SER A 120 0.20 3.36 0.63
CA SER A 120 1.58 3.55 0.14
C SER A 120 2.38 4.29 1.21
N ALA A 121 3.58 3.78 1.51
CA ALA A 121 4.50 4.42 2.44
C ALA A 121 4.89 5.81 1.90
N PRO A 122 5.01 6.83 2.78
CA PRO A 122 5.67 8.08 2.41
C PRO A 122 7.10 7.81 1.94
N ASP A 123 7.54 8.52 0.92
CA ASP A 123 8.90 8.37 0.38
C ASP A 123 9.91 9.17 1.24
N PHE A 124 10.10 8.71 2.48
CA PHE A 124 10.95 9.39 3.46
C PHE A 124 12.38 9.57 2.95
N ALA A 125 12.89 10.80 3.07
CA ALA A 125 14.30 11.13 2.82
C ALA A 125 15.09 10.91 4.11
N LEU A 126 15.99 9.92 4.11
CA LEU A 126 16.89 9.67 5.24
C LEU A 126 17.93 10.80 5.34
N THR A 127 18.25 11.25 6.55
CA THR A 127 19.10 12.43 6.82
C THR A 127 20.48 12.40 6.12
N ASP A 128 21.02 11.21 5.82
CA ASP A 128 22.28 11.03 5.07
C ASP A 128 22.19 9.83 4.11
N GLY A 129 21.02 9.58 3.55
CA GLY A 129 20.75 8.33 2.83
C GLY A 129 19.82 8.47 1.63
N PRO A 130 19.56 7.35 0.94
CA PRO A 130 18.62 7.33 -0.16
C PRO A 130 17.18 7.49 0.38
N LYS A 131 16.24 7.74 -0.51
CA LYS A 131 14.83 7.72 -0.15
C LYS A 131 14.32 6.30 0.09
N LEU A 132 13.21 6.18 0.82
CA LEU A 132 12.57 4.90 1.14
C LEU A 132 12.33 4.04 -0.11
N GLY A 133 11.82 4.63 -1.21
CA GLY A 133 11.53 3.91 -2.45
C GLY A 133 12.75 3.22 -3.05
N GLU A 134 13.94 3.80 -2.91
CA GLU A 134 15.20 3.24 -3.41
C GLU A 134 15.61 1.99 -2.61
N LEU A 135 15.24 1.92 -1.33
CA LEU A 135 15.52 0.78 -0.45
C LEU A 135 14.65 -0.45 -0.78
N LEU A 136 13.50 -0.25 -1.42
CA LEU A 136 12.54 -1.29 -1.79
C LEU A 136 12.86 -1.97 -3.14
N THR A 137 13.82 -1.45 -3.91
CA THR A 137 14.20 -1.96 -5.25
C THR A 137 14.60 -3.44 -5.29
N LYS A 138 14.93 -4.04 -4.14
CA LYS A 138 15.28 -5.46 -4.00
C LYS A 138 14.09 -6.37 -3.69
N GLY A 139 12.87 -5.84 -3.61
CA GLY A 139 11.66 -6.63 -3.33
C GLY A 139 11.65 -7.26 -1.94
N ARG A 140 12.31 -6.63 -0.96
CA ARG A 140 12.27 -7.02 0.47
C ARG A 140 11.42 -6.02 1.21
N GLY A 141 10.77 -6.47 2.28
CA GLY A 141 10.13 -5.55 3.22
C GLY A 141 11.17 -4.66 3.90
N LEU A 142 10.74 -3.54 4.45
CA LEU A 142 11.58 -2.57 5.13
C LEU A 142 11.03 -2.31 6.53
N PHE A 143 11.87 -2.42 7.55
CA PHE A 143 11.58 -1.93 8.90
C PHE A 143 12.44 -0.70 9.14
N LEU A 144 11.80 0.47 9.14
CA LEU A 144 12.43 1.76 9.37
C LEU A 144 12.21 2.18 10.83
N ASP A 145 13.30 2.46 11.55
CA ASP A 145 13.28 2.91 12.94
C ASP A 145 14.03 4.24 13.06
N PHE A 146 13.28 5.32 13.27
CA PHE A 146 13.81 6.68 13.29
C PHE A 146 14.69 6.98 14.51
N ASP A 147 14.57 6.16 15.56
CA ASP A 147 15.35 6.31 16.79
C ASP A 147 16.47 5.24 16.92
N ALA A 148 16.63 4.37 15.92
CA ALA A 148 17.63 3.30 15.88
C ALA A 148 17.74 2.46 17.16
N ARG A 149 16.59 2.14 17.78
CA ARG A 149 16.46 1.45 19.07
C ARG A 149 16.95 0.01 19.00
N ALA A 150 17.72 -0.38 20.01
CA ALA A 150 18.27 -1.73 20.12
C ALA A 150 17.18 -2.82 20.16
N SER A 151 16.03 -2.54 20.80
CA SER A 151 14.91 -3.48 20.90
C SER A 151 14.27 -3.77 19.54
N LEU A 152 14.03 -2.74 18.71
CA LEU A 152 13.47 -2.91 17.37
C LEU A 152 14.47 -3.55 16.41
N ARG A 153 15.75 -3.20 16.52
CA ARG A 153 16.82 -3.89 15.77
C ARG A 153 16.88 -5.38 16.11
N ALA A 154 16.80 -5.73 17.40
CA ALA A 154 16.78 -7.12 17.84
C ALA A 154 15.53 -7.85 17.32
N LEU A 155 14.36 -7.19 17.33
CA LEU A 155 13.14 -7.74 16.77
C LEU A 155 13.27 -7.98 15.25
N ALA A 156 13.75 -6.99 14.50
CA ALA A 156 13.91 -7.08 13.06
C ALA A 156 14.92 -8.16 12.62
N SER A 157 15.93 -8.44 13.46
CA SER A 157 16.93 -9.49 13.18
C SER A 157 16.30 -10.87 12.95
N ARG A 158 15.13 -11.12 13.55
CA ARG A 158 14.32 -12.33 13.41
C ARG A 158 13.81 -12.58 11.99
N TRP A 159 13.80 -11.56 11.14
CA TRP A 159 13.30 -11.59 9.76
C TRP A 159 14.34 -11.10 8.75
N SER A 160 15.63 -11.10 9.09
CA SER A 160 16.71 -10.50 8.29
C SER A 160 16.79 -10.96 6.82
N GLY A 161 16.27 -12.15 6.50
CA GLY A 161 16.17 -12.65 5.12
C GLY A 161 15.05 -12.03 4.28
N GLN A 162 13.98 -11.54 4.92
CA GLN A 162 12.76 -11.06 4.26
C GLN A 162 12.50 -9.56 4.48
N ILE A 163 12.93 -9.03 5.63
CA ILE A 163 12.80 -7.63 6.01
C ILE A 163 14.20 -7.03 6.21
N LYS A 164 14.48 -5.94 5.50
CA LYS A 164 15.66 -5.10 5.71
C LYS A 164 15.38 -4.15 6.88
N TYR A 165 16.25 -4.12 7.87
CA TYR A 165 16.21 -3.11 8.94
C TYR A 165 17.03 -1.88 8.53
N VAL A 166 16.50 -0.69 8.79
CA VAL A 166 17.21 0.60 8.68
C VAL A 166 16.92 1.42 9.92
N GLY A 167 17.97 1.75 10.67
CA GLY A 167 17.90 2.71 11.78
C GLY A 167 18.52 4.03 11.34
N SER A 168 17.69 5.03 11.03
CA SER A 168 18.12 6.34 10.56
C SER A 168 17.02 7.35 10.80
N ASP A 169 17.41 8.58 11.12
CA ASP A 169 16.48 9.71 11.10
C ASP A 169 16.13 10.11 9.65
N VAL A 170 15.09 10.93 9.51
CA VAL A 170 14.54 11.46 8.26
C VAL A 170 14.25 12.95 8.37
N GLU A 171 14.16 13.63 7.23
CA GLU A 171 13.88 15.07 7.16
C GLU A 171 12.52 15.44 7.81
N ASP A 172 11.47 14.65 7.56
CA ASP A 172 10.15 14.80 8.18
C ASP A 172 9.63 13.43 8.60
N ARG A 173 9.49 13.21 9.91
CA ARG A 173 9.01 11.95 10.48
C ARG A 173 7.50 11.78 10.40
N LEU A 174 6.74 12.84 10.10
CA LEU A 174 5.27 12.85 10.12
C LEU A 174 4.68 12.34 11.45
N GLY A 175 5.38 12.57 12.57
CA GLY A 175 4.97 12.09 13.90
C GLY A 175 5.29 10.62 14.19
N LEU A 176 5.89 9.90 13.24
CA LEU A 176 6.26 8.49 13.41
C LEU A 176 7.59 8.33 14.16
N ARG A 177 7.72 7.16 14.80
CA ARG A 177 8.93 6.65 15.46
C ARG A 177 9.50 5.45 14.72
N ALA A 178 8.63 4.65 14.10
CA ALA A 178 9.03 3.54 13.26
C ALA A 178 7.88 3.10 12.34
N GLU A 179 8.21 2.42 11.25
CA GLU A 179 7.23 1.78 10.37
C GLU A 179 7.76 0.49 9.76
N LEU A 180 6.83 -0.41 9.43
CA LEU A 180 7.07 -1.61 8.66
C LEU A 180 6.36 -1.48 7.32
N VAL A 181 7.12 -1.65 6.24
CA VAL A 181 6.67 -1.53 4.87
C VAL A 181 6.82 -2.88 4.17
N GLY A 182 5.76 -3.32 3.49
CA GLY A 182 5.76 -4.53 2.67
C GLY A 182 6.63 -4.40 1.42
N PRO A 183 6.97 -5.50 0.73
CA PRO A 183 7.77 -5.47 -0.50
C PRO A 183 7.14 -4.67 -1.65
N ASP A 184 5.83 -4.46 -1.62
CA ASP A 184 5.07 -3.67 -2.58
C ASP A 184 4.93 -2.18 -2.19
N GLY A 185 5.58 -1.75 -1.11
CA GLY A 185 5.61 -0.36 -0.67
C GLY A 185 4.43 0.05 0.20
N PHE A 186 3.57 -0.88 0.62
CA PHE A 186 2.45 -0.58 1.52
C PHE A 186 2.84 -0.70 2.99
N VAL A 187 2.37 0.25 3.81
CA VAL A 187 2.62 0.26 5.26
C VAL A 187 1.84 -0.89 5.90
N ALA A 188 2.56 -1.86 6.46
CA ALA A 188 2.02 -2.97 7.21
C ALA A 188 1.78 -2.61 8.69
N TRP A 189 2.62 -1.73 9.24
CA TRP A 189 2.52 -1.23 10.62
C TRP A 189 3.23 0.12 10.74
N ALA A 190 2.77 0.97 11.65
CA ALA A 190 3.37 2.25 11.95
C ALA A 190 3.19 2.56 13.44
N GLY A 191 4.21 3.15 14.07
CA GLY A 191 4.21 3.50 15.49
C GLY A 191 4.62 4.96 15.71
N GLU A 192 3.83 5.71 16.46
CA GLU A 192 4.00 7.15 16.75
C GLU A 192 4.58 7.44 18.16
N ALA A 193 4.32 6.57 19.14
CA ALA A 193 4.81 6.66 20.54
C ALA A 193 5.83 5.55 20.86
N SER A 194 6.15 5.28 22.14
CA SER A 194 6.91 4.06 22.52
C SER A 194 6.16 2.86 21.94
N PRO A 195 6.63 2.28 20.82
CA PRO A 195 5.85 1.37 20.02
C PRO A 195 5.63 0.16 20.89
N ASP A 196 4.37 -0.22 21.08
CA ASP A 196 4.05 -1.42 21.81
C ASP A 196 4.78 -2.57 21.11
N HIS A 197 5.74 -3.16 21.82
CA HIS A 197 6.65 -4.16 21.26
C HIS A 197 5.91 -5.43 20.78
N GLU A 198 4.61 -5.53 21.08
CA GLU A 198 3.68 -6.59 20.72
C GLU A 198 2.99 -6.39 19.34
N GLU A 199 2.75 -5.15 18.90
CA GLU A 199 1.99 -4.89 17.67
C GLU A 199 2.81 -5.09 16.38
N ALA A 200 4.07 -4.63 16.38
CA ALA A 200 4.95 -4.79 15.23
C ALA A 200 5.22 -6.27 14.87
N PRO A 201 5.48 -7.19 15.82
CA PRO A 201 5.56 -8.62 15.53
C PRO A 201 4.26 -9.21 14.98
N HIS A 202 3.11 -8.82 15.52
CA HIS A 202 1.82 -9.30 15.04
C HIS A 202 1.61 -8.89 13.58
N ALA A 203 1.83 -7.61 13.26
CA ALA A 203 1.77 -7.14 11.89
C ALA A 203 2.77 -7.85 10.99
N ALA A 204 4.04 -7.97 11.38
CA ALA A 204 5.08 -8.65 10.60
C ALA A 204 4.73 -10.12 10.30
N SER A 205 4.09 -10.83 11.23
CA SER A 205 3.70 -12.23 11.05
C SER A 205 2.68 -12.48 9.93
N ARG A 206 1.94 -11.44 9.51
CA ARG A 206 1.03 -11.49 8.36
C ARG A 206 1.77 -11.49 7.03
N TRP A 207 3.00 -10.96 6.99
CA TRP A 207 3.79 -10.74 5.78
C TRP A 207 4.99 -11.68 5.67
N VAL A 208 5.50 -12.14 6.81
CA VAL A 208 6.69 -12.99 6.93
C VAL A 208 6.29 -14.34 7.50
N GLY A 209 6.66 -15.42 6.82
CA GLY A 209 6.46 -16.78 7.33
C GLY A 209 7.26 -17.05 8.60
N LYS A 210 7.12 -18.28 9.13
CA LYS A 210 7.73 -18.66 10.42
C LYS A 210 9.21 -18.27 10.48
N LEU A 211 9.58 -17.70 11.64
CA LEU A 211 10.93 -17.31 12.03
C LEU A 211 11.97 -18.27 11.47
N SER A 212 12.97 -17.75 10.76
CA SER A 212 14.12 -18.54 10.34
C SER A 212 14.75 -19.13 11.60
N SER A 213 14.60 -20.44 11.80
CA SER A 213 15.38 -21.20 12.77
C SER A 213 16.84 -20.96 12.41
N GLN A 214 17.59 -20.31 13.30
CA GLN A 214 19.04 -20.30 13.20
C GLN A 214 19.49 -21.77 13.05
N ARG A 215 20.21 -22.06 11.97
CA ARG A 215 21.04 -23.25 11.86
C ARG A 215 22.47 -22.82 12.09
#